data_AF-A0A0G1S304-F1
#
_entry.id   AF-A0A0G1S304-F1
#
_cell.length_a   1.000
_cell.length_b   1.000
_cell.length_c   1.000
_cell.angle_alpha   90.00
_cell.angle_beta   90.00
_cell.angle_gamma   90.00
#
_symmetry.space_group_name_H-M   'P 1'
#
loop_
_entity.id
_entity.type
_entity.pdbx_description
1 polymer ?
#
loop_
_entity_poly.entity_id
_entity_poly.type
_entity_poly.pdbx_seq_one_letter_code
_entity_poly.pdbx_strand_id
1 'polypeptide(L)'
;MGEKVPYPQAFFQLQSEFALKIAKIKGIFPDDALLKYTTFYIRIGGEDWEFDPTNELWQKYILQVHNQVNPAAAAYSMYFRKFYSGLPPKAPDSCFSYEYDNNNKSVSIHFQNNFSDISSPLSAVNIPARKNELRFIFQNIKANYPETRSVIGETWLFAYEAYRRLFPPEYIAGLKVQNRGYKGNGRWGQFIMNSGGLNQARADQFIESIKRAESEKELTDSFPYDYLETQAAINVFYRYFSV
;
A
#
# COMPACT_ATOMS: atom_id res chain seq x y z
N MET A 1 -4.69 -16.91 -15.49
CA MET A 1 -4.16 -15.66 -14.87
C MET A 1 -5.28 -14.66 -14.87
N GLY A 2 -5.65 -14.13 -13.71
CA GLY A 2 -6.65 -13.05 -13.63
C GLY A 2 -6.10 -11.76 -14.21
N GLU A 3 -6.92 -11.01 -14.92
CA GLU A 3 -6.58 -9.65 -15.32
C GLU A 3 -6.65 -8.73 -14.10
N LYS A 4 -5.70 -7.81 -13.99
CA LYS A 4 -5.79 -6.75 -12.98
C LYS A 4 -6.98 -5.85 -13.34
N VAL A 5 -7.78 -5.48 -12.35
CA VAL A 5 -8.88 -4.52 -12.50
C VAL A 5 -8.36 -3.13 -12.11
N PRO A 6 -8.74 -2.05 -12.83
CA PRO A 6 -8.37 -0.70 -12.41
C PRO A 6 -9.01 -0.33 -11.07
N TYR A 7 -8.31 0.48 -10.28
CA TYR A 7 -8.91 1.06 -9.08
C TYR A 7 -10.12 1.93 -9.43
N PRO A 8 -11.21 1.88 -8.64
CA PRO A 8 -12.40 2.66 -8.91
C PRO A 8 -12.13 4.16 -8.70
N GLN A 9 -12.81 5.04 -9.44
CA GLN A 9 -12.68 6.49 -9.28
C GLN A 9 -12.93 6.96 -7.84
N ALA A 10 -13.89 6.35 -7.15
CA ALA A 10 -14.19 6.65 -5.75
C ALA A 10 -12.99 6.44 -4.82
N PHE A 11 -12.05 5.54 -5.15
CA PHE A 11 -10.81 5.38 -4.40
C PHE A 11 -9.90 6.61 -4.47
N PHE A 12 -9.88 7.31 -5.61
CA PHE A 12 -9.19 8.59 -5.77
C PHE A 12 -9.93 9.71 -5.03
N GLN A 13 -11.26 9.67 -5.00
CA GLN A 13 -12.06 10.65 -4.27
C GLN A 13 -11.75 10.64 -2.77
N LEU A 14 -11.69 9.47 -2.13
CA LEU A 14 -11.33 9.33 -0.71
C LEU A 14 -9.98 9.99 -0.38
N GLN A 15 -8.99 9.78 -1.24
CA GLN A 15 -7.64 10.31 -1.08
C GLN A 15 -7.61 11.83 -1.23
N SER A 16 -8.30 12.37 -2.24
CA SER A 16 -8.40 13.82 -2.45
C SER A 16 -9.08 14.51 -1.27
N GLU A 17 -10.19 13.96 -0.77
CA GLU A 17 -10.91 14.56 0.36
C GLU A 17 -10.04 14.60 1.63
N PHE A 18 -9.32 13.51 1.91
CA PHE A 18 -8.35 13.47 3.00
C PHE A 18 -7.22 14.49 2.80
N ALA A 19 -6.61 14.52 1.61
CA ALA A 19 -5.50 15.42 1.31
C ALA A 19 -5.89 16.90 1.43
N LEU A 20 -7.07 17.28 0.96
CA LEU A 20 -7.55 18.66 1.08
C LEU A 20 -7.91 19.02 2.52
N LYS A 21 -8.48 18.07 3.28
CA LYS A 21 -8.81 18.29 4.70
C LYS A 21 -7.54 18.42 5.54
N ILE A 22 -6.53 17.58 5.33
CA ILE A 22 -5.25 17.71 6.05
C ILE A 22 -4.48 18.97 5.63
N ALA A 23 -4.58 19.39 4.37
CA ALA A 23 -4.01 20.67 3.92
C ALA A 23 -4.57 21.84 4.74
N LYS A 24 -5.89 21.88 4.92
CA LYS A 24 -6.58 22.89 5.72
C LYS A 24 -6.15 22.84 7.19
N ILE A 25 -6.11 21.65 7.80
CA ILE A 25 -5.75 21.51 9.23
C ILE A 25 -4.29 21.90 9.48
N LYS A 26 -3.37 21.54 8.57
CA LYS A 26 -1.93 21.80 8.73
C LYS A 26 -1.49 23.16 8.18
N GLY A 27 -2.36 23.87 7.45
CA GLY A 27 -2.00 25.11 6.77
C GLY A 27 -0.95 24.95 5.67
N ILE A 28 -0.95 23.79 4.98
CA ILE A 28 -0.01 23.51 3.87
C ILE A 28 -0.71 23.67 2.51
N PHE A 29 0.08 23.79 1.44
CA PHE A 29 -0.48 23.89 0.10
C PHE A 29 -1.21 22.60 -0.31
N PRO A 30 -2.36 22.69 -1.00
CA PRO A 30 -3.07 21.53 -1.52
C PRO A 30 -2.19 20.61 -2.38
N ASP A 31 -1.29 21.17 -3.19
CA ASP A 31 -0.38 20.42 -4.07
C ASP A 31 0.56 19.50 -3.26
N ASP A 32 1.14 20.05 -2.18
CA ASP A 32 1.98 19.30 -1.26
C ASP A 32 1.20 18.19 -0.57
N ALA A 33 -0.04 18.48 -0.19
CA ALA A 33 -0.88 17.51 0.49
C ALA A 33 -1.28 16.37 -0.45
N LEU A 34 -1.64 16.68 -1.70
CA LEU A 34 -1.93 15.69 -2.73
C LEU A 34 -0.72 14.81 -3.01
N LEU A 35 0.49 15.37 -3.05
CA LEU A 35 1.72 14.60 -3.22
C LEU A 35 2.00 13.67 -2.02
N LYS A 36 1.92 14.20 -0.80
CA LYS A 36 2.39 13.52 0.42
C LYS A 36 1.39 12.52 0.98
N TYR A 37 0.09 12.80 0.83
CA TYR A 37 -0.97 12.07 1.50
C TYR A 37 -1.84 11.21 0.58
N THR A 38 -1.54 11.17 -0.73
CA THR A 38 -2.25 10.30 -1.67
C THR A 38 -1.29 9.33 -2.37
N THR A 39 -1.87 8.43 -3.15
CA THR A 39 -1.14 7.51 -4.03
C THR A 39 -0.87 8.11 -5.41
N PHE A 40 -1.33 9.34 -5.67
CA PHE A 40 -1.51 9.85 -7.03
C PHE A 40 -0.21 9.89 -7.81
N TYR A 41 0.88 10.40 -7.23
CA TYR A 41 2.17 10.50 -7.91
C TYR A 41 2.60 9.18 -8.57
N ILE A 42 2.66 8.09 -7.79
CA ILE A 42 2.99 6.75 -8.31
C ILE A 42 1.95 6.24 -9.31
N ARG A 43 0.65 6.49 -9.05
CA ARG A 43 -0.42 5.98 -9.92
C ARG A 43 -0.49 6.66 -11.27
N ILE A 44 -0.17 7.96 -11.36
CA ILE A 44 -0.21 8.69 -12.62
C ILE A 44 1.06 8.49 -13.44
N GLY A 45 2.25 8.36 -12.82
CA GLY A 45 3.48 8.49 -13.61
C GLY A 45 4.82 8.49 -12.86
N GLY A 46 4.83 8.55 -11.53
CA GLY A 46 6.06 8.44 -10.75
C GLY A 46 6.68 7.05 -10.92
N GLU A 47 7.98 7.03 -11.23
CA GLU A 47 8.76 5.80 -11.41
C GLU A 47 9.27 5.25 -10.08
N ASP A 48 9.51 6.13 -9.11
CA ASP A 48 10.04 5.81 -7.78
C ASP A 48 9.19 6.48 -6.68
N TRP A 49 9.37 6.04 -5.43
CA TRP A 49 8.80 6.60 -4.22
C TRP A 49 9.38 7.98 -3.87
N GLU A 50 10.59 8.26 -4.37
CA GLU A 50 11.19 9.59 -4.34
C GLU A 50 10.48 10.52 -5.33
N PHE A 51 10.19 11.73 -4.85
CA PHE A 51 9.50 12.71 -5.66
C PHE A 51 10.49 13.40 -6.61
N ASP A 52 10.21 13.30 -7.90
CA ASP A 52 10.88 14.07 -8.93
C ASP A 52 10.02 15.30 -9.28
N PRO A 53 10.47 16.53 -8.92
CA PRO A 53 9.74 17.75 -9.25
C PRO A 53 9.68 18.05 -10.74
N THR A 54 10.51 17.39 -11.56
CA THR A 54 10.55 17.54 -13.02
C THR A 54 9.65 16.54 -13.76
N ASN A 55 8.97 15.65 -13.03
CA ASN A 55 8.08 14.66 -13.62
C ASN A 55 6.92 15.33 -14.40
N GLU A 56 6.94 15.21 -15.73
CA GLU A 56 6.00 15.90 -16.63
C GLU A 56 4.53 15.52 -16.35
N LEU A 57 4.26 14.26 -15.97
CA LEU A 57 2.91 13.80 -15.68
C LEU A 57 2.39 14.41 -14.37
N TRP A 58 3.23 14.54 -13.35
CA TRP A 58 2.87 15.24 -12.12
C TRP A 58 2.65 16.74 -12.34
N GLN A 59 3.53 17.41 -13.09
CA GLN A 59 3.34 18.82 -13.42
C GLN A 59 2.04 19.05 -14.20
N LYS A 60 1.74 18.19 -15.18
CA LYS A 60 0.48 18.22 -15.93
C LYS A 60 -0.73 17.98 -15.03
N TYR A 61 -0.63 17.10 -14.05
CA TYR A 61 -1.69 16.85 -13.07
C TYR A 61 -1.97 18.11 -12.23
N ILE A 62 -0.93 18.72 -11.66
CA ILE A 62 -1.06 19.95 -10.86
C ILE A 62 -1.64 21.10 -11.70
N LEU A 63 -1.21 21.25 -12.96
CA LEU A 63 -1.78 22.25 -13.86
C LEU A 63 -3.29 22.06 -14.09
N GLN A 64 -3.77 20.81 -14.20
CA GLN A 64 -5.22 20.55 -14.29
C GLN A 64 -5.95 20.96 -13.01
N VAL A 65 -5.37 20.64 -11.84
CA VAL A 65 -5.94 21.02 -10.54
C VAL A 65 -6.04 22.55 -10.39
N HIS A 66 -4.98 23.28 -10.76
CA HIS A 66 -4.98 24.75 -10.74
C HIS A 66 -6.00 25.35 -11.70
N ASN A 67 -6.25 24.69 -12.84
CA ASN A 67 -7.32 25.02 -13.79
C ASN A 67 -8.71 24.53 -13.34
N GLN A 68 -8.93 24.38 -12.04
CA GLN A 68 -10.22 24.05 -11.41
C GLN A 68 -10.79 22.66 -11.77
N VAL A 69 -9.96 21.75 -12.29
CA VAL A 69 -10.37 20.35 -12.41
C VAL A 69 -10.34 19.70 -11.03
N ASN A 70 -11.39 18.96 -10.69
CA ASN A 70 -11.43 18.20 -9.44
C ASN A 70 -10.17 17.28 -9.31
N PRO A 71 -9.42 17.34 -8.19
CA PRO A 71 -8.17 16.59 -8.05
C PRO A 71 -8.30 15.07 -8.22
N ALA A 72 -9.40 14.47 -7.76
CA ALA A 72 -9.63 13.04 -7.93
C ALA A 72 -9.92 12.68 -9.39
N ALA A 73 -10.75 13.49 -10.07
CA ALA A 73 -11.10 13.28 -11.47
C ALA A 73 -9.88 13.40 -12.39
N ALA A 74 -9.02 14.40 -12.17
CA ALA A 74 -7.77 14.58 -12.92
C ALA A 74 -6.83 13.38 -12.73
N ALA A 75 -6.59 12.96 -11.48
CA ALA A 75 -5.71 11.83 -11.17
C ALA A 75 -6.27 10.52 -11.74
N TYR A 76 -7.57 10.26 -11.58
CA TYR A 76 -8.23 9.07 -12.12
C TYR A 76 -8.14 9.01 -13.65
N SER A 77 -8.41 10.11 -14.35
CA SER A 77 -8.32 10.17 -15.82
C SER A 77 -6.91 9.81 -16.31
N MET A 78 -5.86 10.35 -15.68
CA MET A 78 -4.47 10.04 -16.03
C MET A 78 -4.11 8.59 -15.71
N TYR A 79 -4.46 8.11 -14.51
CA TYR A 79 -4.27 6.72 -14.11
C TYR A 79 -4.97 5.74 -15.06
N PHE A 80 -6.24 6.01 -15.38
CA PHE A 80 -7.07 5.15 -16.22
C PHE A 80 -6.49 5.07 -17.64
N ARG A 81 -6.06 6.21 -18.22
CA ARG A 81 -5.38 6.22 -19.51
C ARG A 81 -4.10 5.38 -19.48
N LYS A 82 -3.25 5.55 -18.46
CA LYS A 82 -2.03 4.74 -18.29
C LYS A 82 -2.33 3.25 -18.14
N PHE A 83 -3.39 2.91 -17.41
CA PHE A 83 -3.81 1.53 -17.22
C PHE A 83 -4.16 0.83 -18.53
N TYR A 84 -4.75 1.57 -19.48
CA TYR A 84 -5.19 1.06 -20.80
C TYR A 84 -4.27 1.45 -21.97
N SER A 85 -3.16 2.17 -21.75
CA SER A 85 -2.24 2.58 -22.82
C SER A 85 -1.30 1.47 -23.29
N GLY A 86 -1.51 0.23 -22.85
CA GLY A 86 -0.72 -0.96 -23.19
C GLY A 86 -1.48 -2.24 -22.86
N LEU A 87 -0.79 -3.39 -22.83
CA LEU A 87 -1.37 -4.63 -22.31
C LEU A 87 -1.75 -4.43 -20.83
N PRO A 88 -2.92 -4.94 -20.39
CA PRO A 88 -3.32 -4.82 -19.00
C PRO A 88 -2.20 -5.39 -18.11
N PRO A 89 -1.86 -4.73 -16.98
CA PRO A 89 -0.80 -5.23 -16.12
C PRO A 89 -1.16 -6.65 -15.69
N LYS A 90 -0.25 -7.60 -15.97
CA LYS A 90 -0.42 -8.96 -15.47
C LYS A 90 -0.42 -8.91 -13.95
N ALA A 91 -1.35 -9.64 -13.35
CA ALA A 91 -1.23 -9.91 -11.94
C ALA A 91 0.08 -10.67 -11.67
N PRO A 92 0.72 -10.42 -10.52
CA PRO A 92 1.94 -11.14 -10.15
C PRO A 92 1.67 -12.64 -10.01
N ASP A 93 2.67 -13.46 -10.30
CA ASP A 93 2.55 -14.92 -10.16
C ASP A 93 2.44 -15.37 -8.69
N SER A 94 2.84 -14.51 -7.77
CA SER A 94 2.81 -14.75 -6.32
C SER A 94 2.22 -13.56 -5.56
N CYS A 95 1.64 -13.82 -4.39
CA CYS A 95 1.16 -12.75 -3.52
C CYS A 95 2.28 -12.06 -2.73
N PHE A 96 3.41 -12.73 -2.53
CA PHE A 96 4.54 -12.19 -1.80
C PHE A 96 5.72 -11.86 -2.72
N SER A 97 6.37 -10.75 -2.42
CA SER A 97 7.67 -10.37 -2.98
C SER A 97 8.51 -9.72 -1.90
N TYR A 98 9.76 -9.39 -2.22
CA TYR A 98 10.64 -8.71 -1.28
C TYR A 98 11.53 -7.68 -1.99
N GLU A 99 11.99 -6.71 -1.21
CA GLU A 99 12.99 -5.72 -1.61
C GLU A 99 14.18 -5.82 -0.66
N TYR A 100 15.40 -5.85 -1.22
CA TYR A 100 16.64 -5.90 -0.43
C TYR A 100 17.30 -4.53 -0.37
N ASP A 101 17.53 -4.04 0.85
CA ASP A 101 18.31 -2.84 1.13
C ASP A 101 19.74 -3.22 1.45
N ASN A 102 20.65 -2.94 0.50
CA ASN A 102 22.07 -3.24 0.62
C ASN A 102 22.80 -2.35 1.64
N ASN A 103 22.28 -1.16 1.97
CA ASN A 103 22.91 -0.25 2.93
C ASN A 103 22.63 -0.73 4.37
N ASN A 104 21.37 -1.07 4.65
CA ASN A 104 20.95 -1.53 5.97
C ASN A 104 21.07 -3.06 6.16
N LYS A 105 21.39 -3.79 5.08
CA LYS A 105 21.42 -5.26 5.06
C LYS A 105 20.10 -5.83 5.56
N SER A 106 18.99 -5.30 5.02
CA SER A 106 17.65 -5.63 5.47
C SER A 106 16.75 -5.99 4.29
N VAL A 107 15.70 -6.77 4.56
CA VAL A 107 14.70 -7.15 3.56
C VAL A 107 13.33 -6.66 3.97
N SER A 108 12.63 -5.98 3.07
CA SER A 108 11.22 -5.61 3.23
C SER A 108 10.32 -6.62 2.53
N ILE A 109 9.34 -7.18 3.25
CA ILE A 109 8.36 -8.10 2.66
C ILE A 109 7.14 -7.32 2.16
N HIS A 110 6.79 -7.53 0.89
CA HIS A 110 5.61 -6.93 0.27
C HIS A 110 4.55 -7.98 0.00
N PHE A 111 3.29 -7.57 0.17
CA PHE A 111 2.13 -8.37 -0.16
C PHE A 111 1.25 -7.64 -1.17
N GLN A 112 0.80 -8.36 -2.18
CA GLN A 112 -0.17 -7.88 -3.15
C GLN A 112 -1.15 -9.00 -3.50
N ASN A 113 -2.40 -8.62 -3.72
CA ASN A 113 -3.38 -9.56 -4.23
C ASN A 113 -3.02 -9.90 -5.68
N ASN A 114 -2.92 -11.19 -6.00
CA ASN A 114 -2.66 -11.67 -7.36
C ASN A 114 -3.95 -11.86 -8.17
N PHE A 115 -5.13 -11.62 -7.58
CA PHE A 115 -6.45 -11.68 -8.22
C PHE A 115 -6.69 -12.97 -9.03
N SER A 116 -5.93 -14.03 -8.77
CA SER A 116 -5.99 -15.28 -9.54
C SER A 116 -7.07 -16.22 -9.02
N ASP A 117 -7.45 -16.05 -7.75
CA ASP A 117 -8.31 -16.96 -7.02
C ASP A 117 -9.63 -16.29 -6.69
N ILE A 118 -10.72 -17.07 -6.74
CA ILE A 118 -12.05 -16.63 -6.31
C ILE A 118 -12.06 -16.35 -4.80
N SER A 119 -11.26 -17.09 -4.02
CA SER A 119 -11.11 -16.90 -2.58
C SER A 119 -10.06 -15.83 -2.26
N SER A 120 -10.22 -15.15 -1.13
CA SER A 120 -9.21 -14.20 -0.64
C SER A 120 -7.84 -14.89 -0.51
N PRO A 121 -6.73 -14.24 -0.91
CA PRO A 121 -5.39 -14.81 -0.72
C PRO A 121 -5.04 -15.11 0.74
N LEU A 122 -5.72 -14.49 1.70
CA LEU A 122 -5.56 -14.70 3.14
C LEU A 122 -6.62 -15.63 3.75
N SER A 123 -7.52 -16.20 2.92
CA SER A 123 -8.48 -17.20 3.36
C SER A 123 -7.78 -18.45 3.88
N ALA A 124 -8.45 -19.21 4.75
CA ALA A 124 -7.88 -20.43 5.36
C ALA A 124 -7.36 -21.43 4.33
N VAL A 125 -8.07 -21.58 3.20
CA VAL A 125 -7.70 -22.51 2.11
C VAL A 125 -6.39 -22.12 1.41
N ASN A 126 -6.03 -20.82 1.40
CA ASN A 126 -4.85 -20.32 0.70
C ASN A 126 -3.62 -20.16 1.61
N ILE A 127 -3.77 -20.30 2.93
CA ILE A 127 -2.64 -20.16 3.88
C ILE A 127 -1.47 -21.12 3.58
N PRO A 128 -1.68 -22.41 3.26
CA PRO A 128 -0.56 -23.28 2.90
C PRO A 128 0.24 -22.76 1.71
N ALA A 129 -0.44 -22.26 0.67
CA ALA A 129 0.22 -21.68 -0.50
C ALA A 129 1.03 -20.42 -0.13
N ARG A 130 0.44 -19.51 0.64
CA ARG A 130 1.13 -18.30 1.13
C ARG A 130 2.37 -18.61 1.99
N LYS A 131 2.31 -19.65 2.84
CA LYS A 131 3.49 -20.10 3.62
C LYS A 131 4.59 -20.68 2.72
N ASN A 132 4.23 -21.39 1.66
CA ASN A 132 5.20 -21.92 0.69
C ASN A 132 5.89 -20.79 -0.11
N GLU A 133 5.15 -19.75 -0.50
CA GLU A 133 5.71 -18.56 -1.15
C GLU A 133 6.74 -17.87 -0.25
N LEU A 134 6.39 -17.63 1.02
CA LEU A 134 7.31 -17.04 1.99
C LEU A 134 8.55 -17.92 2.21
N ARG A 135 8.37 -19.25 2.31
CA ARG A 135 9.51 -20.19 2.41
C ARG A 135 10.45 -20.06 1.21
N PHE A 136 9.91 -20.01 -0.01
CA PHE A 136 10.71 -19.84 -1.23
C PHE A 136 11.46 -18.50 -1.22
N ILE A 137 10.81 -17.42 -0.81
CA ILE A 137 11.44 -16.10 -0.66
C ILE A 137 12.62 -16.18 0.32
N PHE A 138 12.45 -16.80 1.49
CA PHE A 138 13.55 -16.89 2.46
C PHE A 138 14.69 -17.81 2.02
N GLN A 139 14.42 -18.87 1.25
CA GLN A 139 15.48 -19.66 0.59
C GLN A 139 16.27 -18.80 -0.40
N ASN A 140 15.55 -18.00 -1.20
CA ASN A 140 16.16 -17.12 -2.18
C ASN A 140 16.99 -16.00 -1.53
N ILE A 141 16.50 -15.39 -0.45
CA ILE A 141 17.25 -14.40 0.34
C ILE A 141 18.52 -15.03 0.91
N LYS A 142 18.43 -16.22 1.49
CA LYS A 142 19.60 -16.92 2.07
C LYS A 142 20.69 -17.21 1.04
N ALA A 143 20.29 -17.55 -0.19
CA ALA A 143 21.22 -17.85 -1.27
C ALA A 143 21.87 -16.60 -1.88
N ASN A 144 21.10 -15.52 -2.07
CA ASN A 144 21.56 -14.34 -2.82
C ASN A 144 22.05 -13.18 -1.95
N TYR A 145 21.60 -13.12 -0.69
CA TYR A 145 21.91 -12.04 0.25
C TYR A 145 22.27 -12.61 1.64
N PRO A 146 23.33 -13.44 1.74
CA PRO A 146 23.70 -14.12 2.97
C PRO A 146 24.05 -13.17 4.13
N GLU A 147 24.39 -11.91 3.83
CA GLU A 147 24.70 -10.88 4.82
C GLU A 147 23.46 -10.19 5.40
N THR A 148 22.25 -10.55 4.97
CA THR A 148 20.99 -10.00 5.49
C THR A 148 20.94 -10.15 7.00
N ARG A 149 20.59 -9.07 7.71
CA ARG A 149 20.52 -9.01 9.17
C ARG A 149 19.10 -9.07 9.69
N SER A 150 18.18 -8.37 9.04
CA SER A 150 16.81 -8.26 9.52
C SER A 150 15.78 -8.22 8.41
N VAL A 151 14.56 -8.60 8.77
CA VAL A 151 13.36 -8.47 7.94
C VAL A 151 12.51 -7.36 8.54
N ILE A 152 12.00 -6.49 7.68
CA ILE A 152 11.12 -5.37 8.00
C ILE A 152 9.77 -5.61 7.34
N GLY A 153 8.69 -5.21 8.01
CA GLY A 153 7.35 -5.31 7.47
C GLY A 153 6.56 -4.09 7.87
N GLU A 154 5.94 -3.47 6.88
CA GLU A 154 5.13 -2.29 7.07
C GLU A 154 3.82 -2.43 6.30
N THR A 155 2.72 -2.62 7.03
CA THR A 155 1.41 -2.76 6.40
C THR A 155 0.28 -2.67 7.42
N TRP A 156 -0.85 -2.14 6.98
CA TRP A 156 -2.12 -2.22 7.70
C TRP A 156 -2.65 -3.66 7.82
N LEU A 157 -2.20 -4.58 6.96
CA LEU A 157 -2.66 -5.97 6.96
C LEU A 157 -2.34 -6.71 8.26
N PHE A 158 -1.36 -6.25 9.04
CA PHE A 158 -1.09 -6.78 10.38
C PHE A 158 -2.27 -6.60 11.35
N ALA A 159 -3.28 -5.80 11.03
CA ALA A 159 -4.54 -5.76 11.76
C ALA A 159 -5.29 -7.10 11.72
N TYR A 160 -5.10 -7.91 10.67
CA TYR A 160 -5.77 -9.21 10.53
C TYR A 160 -4.93 -10.36 11.09
N GLU A 161 -5.58 -11.21 11.91
CA GLU A 161 -5.02 -12.49 12.35
C GLU A 161 -4.59 -13.35 11.16
N ALA A 162 -5.40 -13.38 10.10
CA ALA A 162 -5.14 -14.18 8.90
C ALA A 162 -3.82 -13.83 8.20
N TYR A 163 -3.37 -12.58 8.31
CA TYR A 163 -2.07 -12.14 7.82
C TYR A 163 -0.97 -12.45 8.85
N ARG A 164 -1.20 -12.14 10.14
CA ARG A 164 -0.21 -12.35 11.22
C ARG A 164 0.25 -13.81 11.31
N ARG A 165 -0.65 -14.79 11.17
CA ARG A 165 -0.34 -16.24 11.27
C ARG A 165 0.62 -16.76 10.18
N LEU A 166 0.90 -15.96 9.15
CA LEU A 166 1.87 -16.32 8.11
C LEU A 166 3.31 -16.14 8.58
N PHE A 167 3.56 -15.35 9.63
CA PHE A 167 4.89 -14.93 10.05
C PHE A 167 5.30 -15.54 11.40
N PRO A 168 6.60 -15.50 11.75
CA PRO A 168 7.07 -15.96 13.06
C PRO A 168 6.43 -15.19 14.21
N PRO A 169 6.05 -15.85 15.32
CA PRO A 169 5.48 -15.18 16.49
C PRO A 169 6.35 -14.05 17.05
N GLU A 170 7.68 -14.21 17.05
CA GLU A 170 8.63 -13.20 17.54
C GLU A 170 8.60 -11.93 16.68
N TYR A 171 8.36 -12.07 15.37
CA TYR A 171 8.18 -10.95 14.47
C TYR A 171 6.84 -10.25 14.70
N ILE A 172 5.77 -11.01 14.98
CA ILE A 172 4.46 -10.43 15.27
C ILE A 172 4.43 -9.74 16.64
N ALA A 173 5.18 -10.22 17.61
CA ALA A 173 5.30 -9.60 18.93
C ALA A 173 5.92 -8.19 18.89
N GLY A 174 6.66 -7.87 17.82
CA GLY A 174 7.33 -6.58 17.62
C GLY A 174 6.46 -5.47 16.99
N LEU A 175 5.18 -5.72 16.71
CA LEU A 175 4.32 -4.77 16.02
C LEU A 175 4.15 -3.44 16.76
N LYS A 176 4.34 -2.34 16.02
CA LYS A 176 4.18 -0.96 16.50
C LYS A 176 3.35 -0.15 15.51
N VAL A 177 2.48 0.70 16.05
CA VAL A 177 1.69 1.65 15.25
C VAL A 177 2.61 2.74 14.72
N GLN A 178 2.43 3.09 13.45
CA GLN A 178 3.18 4.14 12.78
C GLN A 178 2.25 5.20 12.18
N ASN A 179 2.55 6.47 12.45
CA ASN A 179 1.83 7.60 11.84
C ASN A 179 2.44 7.99 10.47
N ARG A 180 2.58 6.98 9.59
CA ARG A 180 3.00 7.13 8.18
C ARG A 180 2.19 6.20 7.29
N GLY A 181 2.64 5.99 6.05
CA GLY A 181 2.06 5.01 5.13
C GLY A 181 1.00 5.57 4.18
N TYR A 182 0.98 6.88 3.91
CA TYR A 182 0.04 7.48 2.96
C TYR A 182 0.42 7.30 1.49
N LYS A 183 1.67 6.88 1.22
CA LYS A 183 2.15 6.54 -0.12
C LYS A 183 1.78 5.10 -0.49
N GLY A 184 1.71 4.82 -1.80
CA GLY A 184 1.48 3.47 -2.32
C GLY A 184 0.17 2.85 -1.82
N ASN A 185 0.12 1.54 -1.62
CA ASN A 185 -1.08 0.91 -1.03
C ASN A 185 -1.12 0.93 0.50
N GLY A 186 -0.30 1.75 1.16
CA GLY A 186 -0.09 1.74 2.61
C GLY A 186 -1.40 1.81 3.41
N ARG A 187 -1.82 2.98 3.88
CA ARG A 187 -3.12 3.11 4.56
C ARG A 187 -4.28 2.95 3.59
N TRP A 188 -4.08 3.23 2.32
CA TRP A 188 -5.16 3.25 1.33
C TRP A 188 -5.66 1.86 0.93
N GLY A 189 -4.82 0.81 1.01
CA GLY A 189 -5.19 -0.53 0.59
C GLY A 189 -6.42 -1.10 1.32
N GLN A 190 -6.75 -0.60 2.52
CA GLN A 190 -7.88 -1.07 3.31
C GLN A 190 -9.27 -0.73 2.74
N PHE A 191 -9.33 0.21 1.79
CA PHE A 191 -10.55 0.57 1.08
C PHE A 191 -10.79 -0.28 -0.17
N ILE A 192 -9.89 -1.19 -0.51
CA ILE A 192 -10.01 -2.06 -1.68
C ILE A 192 -10.31 -3.49 -1.23
N MET A 193 -11.33 -4.08 -1.84
CA MET A 193 -11.71 -5.47 -1.63
C MET A 193 -10.79 -6.42 -2.41
N ASN A 194 -10.84 -7.71 -2.09
CA ASN A 194 -10.11 -8.72 -2.86
C ASN A 194 -10.53 -8.78 -4.34
N SER A 195 -11.73 -8.30 -4.70
CA SER A 195 -12.20 -8.17 -6.07
C SER A 195 -11.61 -6.97 -6.83
N GLY A 196 -10.89 -6.08 -6.14
CA GLY A 196 -10.41 -4.80 -6.69
C GLY A 196 -11.43 -3.66 -6.58
N GLY A 197 -12.68 -3.96 -6.23
CA GLY A 197 -13.72 -2.96 -5.97
C GLY A 197 -13.52 -2.20 -4.66
N LEU A 198 -14.24 -1.08 -4.51
CA LEU A 198 -14.23 -0.29 -3.29
C LEU A 198 -15.00 -1.01 -2.16
N ASN A 199 -14.44 -1.01 -0.96
CA ASN A 199 -15.18 -1.37 0.24
C ASN A 199 -16.05 -0.17 0.67
N GLN A 200 -17.30 -0.13 0.18
CA GLN A 200 -18.20 1.01 0.37
C GLN A 200 -18.45 1.33 1.84
N ALA A 201 -18.67 0.32 2.68
CA ALA A 201 -18.93 0.54 4.11
C ALA A 201 -17.77 1.24 4.82
N ARG A 202 -16.52 0.85 4.51
CA ARG A 202 -15.33 1.53 5.06
C ARG A 202 -15.17 2.93 4.49
N ALA A 203 -15.42 3.09 3.20
CA ALA A 203 -15.34 4.38 2.53
C ALA A 203 -16.31 5.39 3.18
N ASP A 204 -17.57 5.00 3.39
CA ASP A 204 -18.59 5.87 3.99
C ASP A 204 -18.22 6.27 5.42
N GLN A 205 -17.79 5.30 6.24
CA GLN A 205 -17.33 5.55 7.61
C GLN A 205 -16.13 6.50 7.66
N PHE A 206 -15.18 6.32 6.74
CA PHE A 206 -14.02 7.20 6.63
C PHE A 206 -14.44 8.62 6.27
N ILE A 207 -15.31 8.79 5.26
CA ILE A 207 -15.79 10.10 4.83
C ILE A 207 -16.52 10.85 5.96
N GLU A 208 -17.39 10.16 6.69
CA GLU A 208 -18.09 10.79 7.82
C GLU A 208 -17.14 11.16 8.98
N SER A 209 -16.02 10.45 9.12
CA SER A 209 -15.01 10.74 10.13
C SER A 209 -14.14 11.94 9.73
N ILE A 210 -13.65 12.01 8.47
CA ILE A 210 -12.83 13.13 8.00
C ILE A 210 -13.60 14.47 7.98
N LYS A 211 -14.92 14.44 7.74
CA LYS A 211 -15.76 15.64 7.77
C LYS A 211 -15.71 16.31 9.15
N ARG A 212 -15.77 15.48 10.20
CA ARG A 212 -15.79 15.90 11.62
C ARG A 212 -14.42 16.15 12.21
N ALA A 213 -13.35 15.62 11.61
CA ALA A 213 -12.00 15.79 12.13
C ALA A 213 -11.56 17.27 12.15
N GLU A 214 -10.95 17.69 13.25
CA GLU A 214 -10.43 19.03 13.50
C GLU A 214 -8.91 19.02 13.74
N SER A 215 -8.30 17.83 13.95
CA SER A 215 -6.87 17.66 14.11
C SER A 215 -6.24 16.63 13.17
N GLU A 216 -4.92 16.67 13.01
CA GLU A 216 -4.17 15.66 12.23
C GLU A 216 -4.31 14.27 12.84
N LYS A 217 -4.41 14.18 14.17
CA LYS A 217 -4.62 12.91 14.86
C LYS A 217 -5.98 12.32 14.51
N GLU A 218 -7.05 13.09 14.59
CA GLU A 218 -8.40 12.63 14.25
C GLU A 218 -8.54 12.22 12.78
N LEU A 219 -7.84 12.91 11.88
CA LEU A 219 -7.73 12.48 10.48
C LEU A 219 -7.01 11.14 10.36
N THR A 220 -5.90 10.96 11.06
CA THR A 220 -5.15 9.69 11.06
C THR A 220 -5.99 8.55 11.65
N ASP A 221 -6.74 8.83 12.71
CA ASP A 221 -7.63 7.89 13.39
C ASP A 221 -8.90 7.59 12.57
N SER A 222 -9.19 8.37 11.52
CA SER A 222 -10.34 8.12 10.64
C SER A 222 -10.15 6.85 9.80
N PHE A 223 -8.90 6.40 9.61
CA PHE A 223 -8.62 5.15 8.91
C PHE A 223 -9.11 3.94 9.73
N PRO A 224 -9.82 2.97 9.12
CA PRO A 224 -10.34 1.80 9.84
C PRO A 224 -9.28 0.97 10.58
N TYR A 225 -8.05 0.93 10.08
CA TYR A 225 -6.92 0.21 10.66
C TYR A 225 -5.65 1.05 10.66
N ASP A 226 -4.85 0.84 11.70
CA ASP A 226 -3.51 1.40 11.83
C ASP A 226 -2.55 0.85 10.78
N TYR A 227 -1.60 1.70 10.38
CA TYR A 227 -0.42 1.25 9.66
C TYR A 227 0.61 0.75 10.69
N LEU A 228 1.00 -0.51 10.58
CA LEU A 228 1.84 -1.19 11.56
C LEU A 228 3.21 -1.51 10.96
N GLU A 229 4.25 -1.36 11.75
CA GLU A 229 5.62 -1.77 11.45
C GLU A 229 6.10 -2.86 12.41
N THR A 230 6.92 -3.77 11.92
CA THR A 230 7.70 -4.68 12.76
C THR A 230 9.04 -5.01 12.11
N GLN A 231 9.98 -5.48 12.94
CA GLN A 231 11.30 -5.92 12.53
C GLN A 231 11.74 -7.11 13.38
N ALA A 232 12.38 -8.10 12.76
CA ALA A 232 13.09 -9.15 13.49
C ALA A 232 14.34 -9.60 12.73
N ALA A 233 15.25 -10.27 13.44
CA ALA A 233 16.45 -10.83 12.84
C ALA A 233 16.11 -11.93 11.81
N ILE A 234 16.89 -12.02 10.73
CA ILE A 234 16.62 -12.96 9.61
C ILE A 234 16.61 -14.42 10.07
N ASN A 235 17.39 -14.76 11.10
CA ASN A 235 17.49 -16.11 11.65
C ASN A 235 16.16 -16.60 12.27
N VAL A 236 15.30 -15.68 12.73
CA VAL A 236 13.95 -15.99 13.20
C VAL A 236 13.13 -16.61 12.06
N PHE A 237 13.24 -16.04 10.86
CA PHE A 237 12.55 -16.52 9.67
C PHE A 237 13.15 -17.82 9.15
N TYR A 238 14.47 -17.95 9.15
CA TYR A 238 15.14 -19.18 8.75
C TYR A 238 14.75 -20.38 9.63
N ARG A 239 14.67 -20.17 10.95
CA ARG A 239 14.16 -21.18 11.88
C ARG A 239 12.69 -21.49 11.61
N TYR A 240 11.84 -20.47 11.50
CA TYR A 240 10.40 -20.64 11.34
C TYR A 240 10.01 -21.35 10.03
N PHE A 241 10.70 -21.06 8.93
CA PHE A 241 10.45 -21.67 7.62
C PHE A 241 11.33 -22.88 7.32
N SER A 242 12.25 -23.23 8.21
CA SER A 242 13.21 -24.34 8.04
C SER A 242 14.01 -24.21 6.74
N VAL A 243 14.70 -23.07 6.59
CA VAL A 243 15.51 -22.73 5.40
C VAL A 243 16.97 -22.44 5.72
#